data_AF-A0A6L9QJD4-F1
#
_entry.id   AF-A0A6L9QJD4-F1
#
_cell.length_a   1.000
_cell.length_b   1.000
_cell.length_c   1.000
_cell.angle_alpha   90.00
_cell.angle_beta   90.00
_cell.angle_gamma   90.00
#
_symmetry.space_group_name_H-M   'P 1'
#
loop_
_entity.id
_entity.type
_entity.pdbx_description
1 polymer ?
#
loop_
_entity_poly.entity_id
_entity_poly.type
_entity_poly.pdbx_seq_one_letter_code
_entity_poly.pdbx_strand_id
1 'polypeptide(L)'
;AVRAPGDPVAVAAAKANASRAAGAVAAIAHQVHGALGATGEHVLRTVTTRLWSWRDEYGNETEWADALGASAAAAPDPWAFITGP
;
A
#
# COMPACT_ATOMS: atom_id res chain seq x y z
N ALA A 1 7.34 16.16 4.02
CA ALA A 1 8.28 15.32 3.25
C ALA A 1 9.02 14.40 4.23
N VAL A 2 9.11 13.10 3.94
CA VAL A 2 9.65 11.99 4.76
C VAL A 2 10.42 12.48 6.00
N ARG A 3 9.87 12.30 7.21
CA ARG A 3 10.58 12.63 8.46
C ARG A 3 11.74 11.63 8.66
N ALA A 4 12.80 11.73 7.88
CA ALA A 4 13.91 10.78 7.85
C ALA A 4 13.55 9.32 7.45
N PRO A 5 14.51 8.54 6.93
CA PRO A 5 14.31 7.11 6.71
C PRO A 5 13.86 6.41 8.00
N GLY A 6 12.73 5.70 7.95
CA GLY A 6 12.23 4.91 9.09
C GLY A 6 11.26 5.64 10.02
N ASP A 7 10.78 6.85 9.71
CA ASP A 7 9.66 7.44 10.46
C ASP A 7 8.42 6.53 10.43
N PRO A 8 7.89 6.12 11.61
CA PRO A 8 6.74 5.24 11.69
C PRO A 8 5.52 5.73 10.91
N VAL A 9 5.27 7.05 10.86
CA VAL A 9 4.13 7.62 10.11
C VAL A 9 4.36 7.46 8.62
N ALA A 10 5.56 7.78 8.13
CA ALA A 10 5.93 7.60 6.74
C ALA A 10 5.90 6.11 6.32
N VAL A 11 6.38 5.20 7.17
CA VAL A 11 6.37 3.75 6.92
C VAL A 11 4.94 3.21 6.85
N ALA A 12 4.09 3.56 7.83
CA ALA A 12 2.69 3.16 7.84
C ALA A 12 1.93 3.71 6.61
N ALA A 13 2.15 4.98 6.26
CA ALA A 13 1.54 5.60 5.08
C ALA A 13 2.01 4.91 3.78
N ALA A 14 3.29 4.56 3.69
CA ALA A 14 3.82 3.81 2.55
C ALA A 14 3.20 2.41 2.46
N LYS A 15 3.13 1.66 3.56
CA LYS A 15 2.51 0.32 3.59
C LYS A 15 1.04 0.37 3.19
N ALA A 16 0.27 1.31 3.76
CA ALA A 16 -1.15 1.46 3.44
C ALA A 16 -1.37 1.77 1.95
N ASN A 17 -0.64 2.76 1.41
CA ASN A 17 -0.78 3.15 0.01
C ASN A 17 -0.33 2.05 -0.96
N ALA A 18 0.80 1.40 -0.70
CA ALA A 18 1.29 0.31 -1.54
C ALA A 18 0.32 -0.88 -1.53
N SER A 19 -0.22 -1.26 -0.38
CA SER A 19 -1.17 -2.38 -0.23
C SER A 19 -2.49 -2.10 -0.96
N ARG A 20 -3.03 -0.89 -0.82
CA ARG A 20 -4.21 -0.43 -1.56
C ARG A 20 -3.98 -0.46 -3.08
N ALA A 21 -2.81 0.02 -3.53
CA ALA A 21 -2.48 0.09 -4.95
C ALA A 21 -2.27 -1.30 -5.58
N ALA A 22 -1.75 -2.27 -4.82
CA ALA A 22 -1.42 -3.61 -5.30
C ALA A 22 -2.60 -4.29 -6.01
N GLY A 23 -3.81 -4.20 -5.44
CA GLY A 23 -5.02 -4.77 -6.05
C GLY A 23 -5.37 -4.13 -7.40
N ALA A 24 -5.37 -2.80 -7.46
CA ALA A 24 -5.70 -2.05 -8.68
C ALA A 24 -4.66 -2.27 -9.79
N VAL A 25 -3.36 -2.22 -9.44
CA VAL A 25 -2.27 -2.45 -10.38
C VAL A 25 -2.33 -3.87 -10.95
N ALA A 26 -2.54 -4.88 -10.09
CA ALA A 26 -2.68 -6.26 -10.55
C ALA A 26 -3.88 -6.42 -11.50
N ALA A 27 -5.04 -5.84 -11.15
CA ALA A 27 -6.24 -5.90 -11.99
C ALA A 27 -6.01 -5.24 -13.36
N ILE A 28 -5.46 -4.02 -13.39
CA ILE A 28 -5.18 -3.30 -14.64
C ILE A 28 -4.19 -4.08 -15.50
N ALA A 29 -3.12 -4.61 -14.90
CA ALA A 29 -2.13 -5.36 -15.64
C ALA A 29 -2.73 -6.63 -16.27
N HIS A 30 -3.60 -7.36 -15.54
CA HIS A 30 -4.33 -8.50 -16.10
C HIS A 30 -5.27 -8.10 -17.24
N GLN A 31 -5.97 -6.96 -17.13
CA GLN A 31 -6.84 -6.46 -18.20
C GLN A 31 -6.07 -6.14 -19.48
N VAL A 32 -4.87 -5.53 -19.37
CA VAL A 32 -4.03 -5.20 -20.53
C VAL A 32 -3.51 -6.46 -21.25
N HIS A 33 -3.19 -7.52 -20.51
CA HIS A 33 -2.60 -8.74 -21.08
C HIS A 33 -3.64 -9.80 -21.48
N GLY A 34 -4.89 -9.67 -21.04
CA GLY A 34 -5.94 -10.66 -21.31
C GLY A 34 -5.59 -12.05 -20.73
N ALA A 35 -5.99 -13.11 -21.43
CA ALA A 35 -5.78 -14.49 -20.97
C ALA A 35 -4.28 -14.86 -20.81
N LEU A 36 -3.39 -14.24 -21.58
CA LEU A 36 -1.93 -14.39 -21.44
C LEU A 36 -1.42 -13.95 -20.06
N GLY A 37 -2.08 -12.98 -19.43
CA GLY A 37 -1.72 -12.52 -18.09
C GLY A 37 -2.02 -13.54 -16.98
N ALA A 38 -2.97 -14.43 -17.21
CA ALA A 38 -3.45 -15.41 -16.24
C ALA A 38 -2.75 -16.79 -16.34
N THR A 39 -2.13 -17.10 -17.48
CA THR A 39 -1.37 -18.34 -17.66
C THR A 39 0.01 -18.25 -16.98
N GLY A 40 0.58 -19.40 -16.61
CA GLY A 40 1.91 -19.46 -15.96
C GLY A 40 3.09 -19.14 -16.89
N GLU A 41 2.83 -18.92 -18.18
CA GLU A 41 3.84 -18.66 -19.21
C GLU A 41 4.31 -17.19 -19.18
N HIS A 42 3.49 -16.28 -18.66
CA HIS A 42 3.83 -14.87 -18.51
C HIS A 42 4.22 -14.54 -17.06
N VAL A 43 5.29 -13.77 -16.89
CA VAL A 43 5.81 -13.36 -15.57
C VAL A 43 4.78 -12.60 -14.72
N LEU A 44 3.76 -12.03 -15.37
CA LEU A 44 2.70 -11.25 -14.75
C LEU A 44 1.99 -12.00 -13.62
N ARG A 45 1.67 -13.29 -13.81
CA ARG A 45 1.02 -14.10 -12.78
C ARG A 45 1.88 -14.17 -11.51
N THR A 46 3.16 -14.47 -11.65
CA THR A 46 4.08 -14.63 -10.52
C THR A 46 4.23 -13.32 -9.72
N VAL A 47 4.40 -12.18 -10.41
CA VAL A 47 4.55 -10.89 -9.73
C VAL A 47 3.25 -10.39 -9.11
N THR A 48 2.09 -10.64 -9.75
CA THR A 48 0.79 -10.22 -9.19
C THR A 48 0.34 -11.09 -8.03
N THR A 49 0.63 -12.40 -8.04
CA THR A 49 0.42 -13.25 -6.85
C THR A 49 1.29 -12.81 -5.68
N ARG A 50 2.55 -12.40 -5.91
CA ARG A 50 3.39 -11.82 -4.86
C ARG A 50 2.85 -10.50 -4.32
N LEU A 51 2.38 -9.61 -5.19
CA LEU A 51 1.73 -8.37 -4.78
C LEU A 51 0.50 -8.63 -3.88
N TRP A 52 -0.30 -9.65 -4.19
CA TRP A 52 -1.44 -10.04 -3.34
C TRP A 52 -1.03 -10.64 -2.01
N SER A 53 0.08 -11.38 -1.94
CA SER A 53 0.62 -11.86 -0.66
C SER A 53 1.12 -10.69 0.19
N TRP A 54 1.99 -9.85 -0.39
CA TRP A 54 2.65 -8.77 0.35
C TRP A 54 1.70 -7.66 0.82
N ARG A 55 0.58 -7.44 0.13
CA ARG A 55 -0.41 -6.44 0.58
C ARG A 55 -1.05 -6.82 1.92
N ASP A 56 -1.22 -8.12 2.20
CA ASP A 56 -1.85 -8.61 3.43
C ASP A 56 -0.83 -8.97 4.51
N GLU A 57 0.44 -9.15 4.15
CA GLU A 57 1.53 -9.34 5.10
C GLU A 57 1.84 -8.06 5.89
N TYR A 58 2.19 -8.22 7.18
CA TYR A 58 2.55 -7.12 8.08
C TYR A 58 1.46 -6.04 8.21
N GLY A 59 0.20 -6.46 8.19
CA GLY A 59 -0.98 -5.61 8.29
C GLY A 59 -1.45 -5.05 6.95
N ASN A 60 -2.75 -5.10 6.70
CA ASN A 60 -3.37 -4.65 5.45
C ASN A 60 -3.59 -3.14 5.42
N GLU A 61 -4.06 -2.61 4.28
CA GLU A 61 -4.27 -1.17 4.11
C GLU A 61 -5.25 -0.55 5.13
N THR A 62 -6.27 -1.30 5.55
CA THR A 62 -7.30 -0.82 6.48
C THR A 62 -6.70 -0.67 7.87
N GLU A 63 -5.99 -1.68 8.36
CA GLU A 63 -5.32 -1.65 9.66
C GLU A 63 -4.37 -0.46 9.78
N TRP A 64 -3.55 -0.22 8.75
CA TRP A 64 -2.62 0.91 8.75
C TRP A 64 -3.33 2.26 8.57
N ALA A 65 -4.41 2.33 7.79
CA ALA A 65 -5.21 3.54 7.67
C ALA A 65 -5.88 3.92 9.00
N ASP A 66 -6.40 2.94 9.73
CA ASP A 66 -7.03 3.15 11.04
C ASP A 66 -6.00 3.61 12.07
N ALA A 67 -4.81 2.99 12.10
CA ALA A 67 -3.72 3.39 12.99
C ALA A 67 -3.23 4.83 12.71
N LEU A 68 -3.11 5.21 11.45
CA LEU A 68 -2.77 6.58 11.03
C LEU A 68 -3.87 7.57 11.40
N GLY A 69 -5.13 7.20 11.19
CA GLY A 69 -6.30 8.01 11.54
C GLY A 69 -6.39 8.27 13.03
N ALA A 70 -6.18 7.24 13.86
CA ALA A 70 -6.13 7.37 15.31
C ALA A 70 -4.99 8.29 15.77
N SER A 71 -3.80 8.15 15.16
CA SER A 71 -2.65 9.01 15.45
C SER A 71 -2.90 10.47 15.08
N ALA A 72 -3.52 10.73 13.92
CA ALA A 72 -3.88 12.07 13.48
C ALA A 72 -4.98 12.69 14.38
N ALA A 73 -5.97 11.91 14.81
CA ALA A 73 -7.04 12.37 15.70
C ALA A 73 -6.54 12.71 17.11
N ALA A 74 -5.48 12.05 17.57
CA ALA A 74 -4.82 12.35 18.85
C ALA A 74 -3.82 13.52 18.76
N ALA A 75 -3.46 13.96 17.55
CA ALA A 75 -2.50 15.05 17.36
C ALA A 75 -3.13 16.42 17.70
N PRO A 76 -2.37 17.34 18.33
CA PRO A 76 -2.86 18.70 18.59
C PRO A 76 -3.25 19.47 17.33
N ASP A 77 -2.52 19.24 16.24
CA ASP A 77 -2.84 19.73 14.90
C ASP A 77 -2.72 18.56 13.89
N PRO A 78 -3.86 18.01 13.43
CA PRO A 78 -3.89 16.95 12.44
C PRO A 78 -3.24 17.35 11.10
N TRP A 79 -3.29 18.63 10.74
CA TRP A 79 -2.71 19.10 9.48
C TRP A 79 -1.19 19.09 9.56
N ALA A 80 -0.61 19.67 10.61
CA ALA A 80 0.84 19.62 10.85
C ALA A 80 1.36 18.18 11.04
N PHE A 81 0.55 17.27 11.58
CA PHE A 81 0.89 15.84 11.66
C PHE A 81 1.08 15.23 10.26
N ILE A 82 0.16 15.51 9.33
CA ILE A 82 0.16 14.95 7.96
C ILE A 82 1.22 15.62 7.08
N THR A 83 1.31 16.94 7.09
CA THR A 83 2.19 17.69 6.18
C THR A 83 3.63 17.75 6.65
N GLY A 84 3.86 17.56 7.95
CA GLY A 84 5.07 18.02 8.62
C GLY A 84 5.00 19.54 8.91
N PRO A 85 5.96 20.06 9.69
CA PRO A 85 6.10 21.50 9.92
C PRO A 85 6.39 22.26 8.62
#